data_AF-A0A0W4ZP58-F1
#
_entry.id   AF-A0A0W4ZP58-F1
#
_cell.length_a   1.000
_cell.length_b   1.000
_cell.length_c   1.000
_cell.angle_alpha   90.00
_cell.angle_beta   90.00
_cell.angle_gamma   90.00
#
_symmetry.space_group_name_H-M   'P 1'
#
loop_
_entity.id
_entity.type
_entity.pdbx_description
1 polymer ?
#
loop_
_entity_poly.entity_id
_entity_poly.type
_entity_poly.pdbx_seq_one_letter_code
_entity_poly.pdbx_strand_id
1 'polypeptide(L)'
;MENLETLEPSNQYISIENNQEKVFDTCLDLSKKARKQCHQLLDYYPVDSKAKTQLMTLITRLRAANRVAYLEARASKQETQRARQSLDQKHVQLQNLYYEQQHILATIKACETFPTMYNSLSMISEEEFLALHPNFNTTDQHALMLARLSYEKKERENLEKVRRDLLKQKSELISQNKTHKEDLETLDFQLKNFIRVSHFFYLNRSYLSKNAEPLQEFMKKY
;
A
#
# COMPACT_ATOMS: atom_id res chain seq x y z
N MET A 1 -22.57 -19.87 8.20
CA MET A 1 -22.94 -21.01 7.33
C MET A 1 -24.41 -21.29 7.59
N GLU A 2 -25.30 -20.44 7.08
CA GLU A 2 -26.74 -20.53 7.31
C GLU A 2 -27.44 -20.85 5.98
N ASN A 3 -28.18 -21.96 6.00
CA ASN A 3 -29.37 -22.27 5.22
C ASN A 3 -29.22 -22.29 3.68
N LEU A 4 -28.60 -23.35 3.16
CA LEU A 4 -29.02 -23.96 1.89
C LEU A 4 -30.18 -24.93 2.17
N GLU A 5 -31.32 -24.40 2.58
CA GLU A 5 -32.58 -25.14 2.59
C GLU A 5 -33.16 -25.11 1.17
N THR A 6 -33.03 -26.24 0.49
CA THR A 6 -33.96 -26.76 -0.53
C THR A 6 -34.72 -25.70 -1.35
N LEU A 7 -34.09 -25.25 -2.43
CA LEU A 7 -34.84 -24.77 -3.60
C LEU A 7 -35.55 -25.99 -4.22
N GLU A 8 -36.69 -26.39 -3.67
CA GLU A 8 -37.59 -27.27 -4.42
C GLU A 8 -37.98 -26.54 -5.72
N PRO A 9 -37.75 -27.14 -6.90
CA PRO A 9 -38.19 -26.55 -8.15
C PRO A 9 -39.71 -26.40 -8.06
N SER A 10 -40.18 -25.16 -8.16
CA SER A 10 -41.58 -24.83 -7.98
C SER A 10 -42.44 -25.74 -8.88
N ASN A 11 -43.47 -26.34 -8.28
CA ASN A 11 -44.48 -27.20 -8.90
C ASN A 11 -45.15 -26.59 -10.18
N GLN A 12 -44.90 -25.30 -10.43
CA GLN A 12 -45.25 -24.56 -11.63
C GLN A 12 -44.42 -24.96 -12.87
N TYR A 13 -43.13 -25.27 -12.75
CA TYR A 13 -42.30 -25.63 -13.91
C TYR A 13 -42.73 -26.97 -14.52
N ILE A 14 -43.00 -27.97 -13.67
CA ILE A 14 -43.44 -29.30 -14.09
C ILE A 14 -44.82 -29.24 -14.80
N SER A 15 -45.73 -28.39 -14.33
CA SER A 15 -47.06 -28.24 -14.96
C SER A 15 -47.03 -27.46 -16.28
N ILE A 16 -46.09 -26.52 -16.44
CA ILE A 16 -45.87 -25.78 -17.69
C ILE A 16 -45.23 -26.69 -18.75
N GLU A 17 -44.22 -27.49 -18.38
CA GLU A 17 -43.59 -28.47 -19.27
C GLU A 17 -44.62 -29.48 -19.81
N ASN A 18 -45.46 -30.03 -18.94
CA ASN A 18 -46.52 -30.97 -19.30
C ASN A 18 -47.57 -30.41 -20.27
N ASN A 19 -47.79 -29.09 -20.29
CA ASN A 19 -48.74 -28.46 -21.22
C ASN A 19 -48.07 -28.09 -22.55
N GLN A 20 -46.84 -27.61 -22.53
CA GLN A 20 -46.07 -27.30 -23.74
C GLN A 20 -45.82 -28.57 -24.56
N GLU A 21 -45.41 -29.66 -23.91
CA GLU A 21 -45.17 -30.95 -24.56
C GLU A 21 -46.43 -31.47 -25.27
N LYS A 22 -47.60 -31.35 -24.63
CA LYS A 22 -48.90 -31.68 -25.23
C LYS A 22 -49.24 -30.84 -26.46
N VAL A 23 -48.90 -29.54 -26.46
CA VAL A 23 -49.14 -28.67 -27.63
C VAL A 23 -48.27 -29.07 -28.81
N PHE A 24 -46.99 -29.39 -28.58
CA PHE A 24 -46.11 -29.88 -29.63
C PHE A 24 -46.54 -31.25 -30.16
N ASP A 25 -46.95 -32.17 -29.27
CA ASP A 25 -47.46 -33.49 -29.64
C ASP A 25 -48.74 -33.39 -30.49
N THR A 26 -49.67 -32.51 -30.13
CA THR A 26 -50.89 -32.31 -30.91
C THR A 26 -50.59 -31.77 -32.32
N CYS A 27 -49.62 -30.86 -32.46
CA CYS A 27 -49.19 -30.34 -33.75
C CYS A 27 -48.55 -31.43 -34.60
N LEU A 28 -47.69 -32.26 -33.99
CA LEU A 28 -47.02 -33.38 -34.63
C LEU A 28 -48.02 -34.43 -35.12
N ASP A 29 -49.01 -34.76 -34.30
CA ASP A 29 -50.06 -35.72 -34.64
C ASP A 29 -50.97 -35.23 -35.76
N LEU A 30 -51.34 -33.95 -35.74
CA LEU A 30 -52.10 -33.33 -36.84
C LEU A 30 -51.30 -33.30 -38.14
N SER A 31 -49.99 -33.05 -38.07
CA SER A 31 -49.10 -33.09 -39.22
C SER A 31 -49.01 -34.50 -39.82
N LYS A 32 -48.84 -35.52 -38.98
CA LYS A 32 -48.85 -36.93 -39.39
C LYS A 32 -50.18 -37.33 -40.04
N LYS A 33 -51.31 -36.92 -39.45
CA LYS A 33 -52.66 -37.20 -39.98
C LYS A 33 -52.90 -36.51 -41.32
N ALA A 34 -52.57 -35.23 -41.43
CA ALA A 34 -52.68 -34.47 -42.68
C ALA A 34 -51.82 -35.07 -43.78
N ARG A 35 -50.57 -35.46 -43.47
CA ARG A 35 -49.67 -36.13 -44.42
C ARG A 35 -50.22 -37.46 -44.92
N LYS A 36 -50.73 -38.31 -44.02
CA LYS A 36 -51.36 -39.59 -44.40
C LYS A 36 -52.56 -39.38 -45.31
N GLN A 37 -53.43 -38.40 -45.00
CA GLN A 37 -54.57 -38.08 -45.87
C GLN A 37 -54.14 -37.53 -47.24
N CYS A 38 -53.10 -36.70 -47.30
CA CYS A 38 -52.54 -36.25 -48.59
C CYS A 38 -52.08 -37.43 -49.44
N HIS A 39 -51.35 -38.40 -48.86
CA HIS A 39 -50.90 -39.59 -49.60
C HIS A 39 -52.09 -40.43 -50.09
N GLN A 40 -53.09 -40.68 -49.25
CA GLN A 40 -54.28 -41.43 -49.63
C GLN A 40 -55.06 -40.78 -50.79
N LEU A 41 -55.10 -39.44 -50.86
CA LEU A 41 -55.77 -38.71 -51.95
C LEU A 41 -54.94 -38.63 -53.23
N LEU A 42 -53.64 -38.86 -53.16
CA LEU A 42 -52.78 -38.98 -54.34
C LEU A 42 -52.93 -40.36 -55.01
N ASP A 43 -53.24 -41.39 -54.23
CA ASP A 43 -53.35 -42.78 -54.70
C ASP A 43 -54.71 -43.11 -55.36
N TYR A 44 -55.77 -42.34 -55.08
CA TYR A 44 -57.12 -42.60 -55.57
C TYR A 44 -57.66 -41.45 -56.44
N TYR A 45 -57.89 -41.71 -57.73
CA TYR A 45 -58.49 -40.77 -58.68
C TYR A 45 -59.80 -41.34 -59.25
N PRO A 46 -60.91 -40.57 -59.33
CA PRO A 46 -61.06 -39.16 -58.98
C PRO A 46 -61.21 -38.90 -57.47
N VAL A 47 -60.71 -37.75 -57.03
CA VAL A 47 -60.76 -37.32 -55.62
C VAL A 47 -62.17 -36.90 -55.20
N ASP A 48 -62.72 -37.53 -54.16
CA ASP A 48 -64.01 -37.15 -53.57
C ASP A 48 -63.96 -35.73 -52.97
N SER A 49 -64.98 -34.92 -53.29
CA SER A 49 -65.16 -33.56 -52.76
C SER A 49 -65.20 -33.53 -51.22
N LYS A 50 -65.78 -34.56 -50.59
CA LYS A 50 -65.81 -34.68 -49.12
C LYS A 50 -64.42 -34.87 -48.53
N ALA A 51 -63.58 -35.68 -49.16
CA ALA A 51 -62.23 -35.95 -48.70
C ALA A 51 -61.32 -34.71 -48.86
N LYS A 52 -61.54 -33.89 -49.90
CA LYS A 52 -60.89 -32.58 -50.06
C LYS A 52 -61.27 -31.61 -48.94
N THR A 53 -62.56 -31.53 -48.56
CA THR A 53 -63.00 -30.69 -47.44
C THR A 53 -62.40 -31.17 -46.12
N GLN A 54 -62.36 -32.48 -45.87
CA GLN A 54 -61.73 -33.05 -44.67
C GLN A 54 -60.23 -32.69 -44.59
N LEU A 55 -59.49 -32.82 -45.70
CA LEU A 55 -58.08 -32.40 -45.74
C LEU A 55 -57.92 -30.90 -45.41
N MET A 56 -58.78 -30.04 -45.97
CA MET A 56 -58.73 -28.61 -45.69
C MET A 56 -59.04 -28.29 -44.22
N THR A 57 -59.94 -29.03 -43.57
CA THR A 57 -60.19 -28.90 -42.12
C THR A 57 -58.98 -29.35 -41.29
N LEU A 58 -58.25 -30.40 -41.69
CA LEU A 58 -57.02 -30.80 -41.01
C LEU A 58 -55.90 -29.77 -41.19
N ILE A 59 -55.74 -29.20 -42.39
CA ILE A 59 -54.72 -28.17 -42.66
C ILE A 59 -54.99 -26.90 -41.86
N THR A 60 -56.24 -26.46 -41.76
CA THR A 60 -56.61 -25.29 -40.94
C THR A 60 -56.34 -25.55 -39.45
N ARG A 61 -56.69 -26.74 -38.95
CA ARG A 61 -56.37 -27.15 -37.58
C ARG A 61 -54.86 -27.24 -37.31
N LEU A 62 -54.08 -27.76 -38.26
CA LEU A 62 -52.62 -27.82 -38.18
C LEU A 62 -52.00 -26.42 -38.14
N ARG A 63 -52.47 -25.48 -38.97
CA ARG A 63 -52.01 -24.08 -38.94
C ARG A 63 -52.30 -23.42 -37.59
N ALA A 64 -53.47 -23.68 -37.01
CA ALA A 64 -53.82 -23.17 -35.69
C ALA A 64 -52.90 -23.76 -34.60
N ALA A 65 -52.70 -25.08 -34.58
CA ALA A 65 -51.82 -25.74 -33.62
C ALA A 65 -50.36 -25.29 -33.74
N ASN A 66 -49.85 -25.12 -34.97
CA ASN A 66 -48.50 -24.60 -35.22
C ASN A 66 -48.34 -23.16 -34.69
N ARG A 67 -49.34 -22.29 -34.90
CA ARG A 67 -49.31 -20.93 -34.35
C ARG A 67 -49.23 -20.93 -32.83
N VAL A 68 -49.99 -21.78 -32.14
CA VAL A 68 -49.94 -21.90 -30.68
C VAL A 68 -48.56 -22.37 -30.22
N ALA A 69 -48.05 -23.47 -30.80
CA ALA A 69 -46.73 -24.00 -30.49
C ALA A 69 -45.60 -22.97 -30.70
N TYR A 70 -45.66 -22.19 -31.78
CA TYR A 70 -44.70 -21.13 -32.06
C TYR A 70 -44.75 -19.99 -31.03
N LEU A 71 -45.96 -19.57 -30.63
CA LEU A 71 -46.13 -18.52 -29.63
C LEU A 71 -45.64 -18.98 -28.25
N GLU A 72 -45.89 -20.22 -27.87
CA GLU A 72 -45.39 -20.80 -26.62
C GLU A 72 -43.86 -20.91 -26.61
N ALA A 73 -43.25 -21.41 -27.68
CA ALA A 73 -41.79 -21.44 -27.82
C ALA A 73 -41.18 -20.04 -27.69
N ARG A 74 -41.81 -19.04 -28.31
CA ARG A 74 -41.39 -17.65 -28.22
C ARG A 74 -41.55 -17.09 -26.80
N ALA A 75 -42.65 -17.41 -26.11
CA ALA A 75 -42.90 -16.98 -24.75
C ALA A 75 -41.87 -17.57 -23.78
N SER A 76 -41.62 -18.88 -23.85
CA SER A 76 -40.61 -19.58 -23.04
C SER A 76 -39.19 -19.02 -23.30
N LYS A 77 -38.84 -18.76 -24.56
CA LYS A 77 -37.57 -18.09 -24.90
C LYS A 77 -37.47 -16.68 -24.29
N GLN A 78 -38.58 -15.93 -24.26
CA GLN A 78 -38.58 -14.58 -23.69
C GLN A 78 -38.46 -14.62 -22.16
N GLU A 79 -39.14 -15.56 -21.51
CA GLU A 79 -39.09 -15.74 -20.07
C GLU A 79 -37.69 -16.15 -19.60
N THR A 80 -37.09 -17.16 -20.23
CA THR A 80 -35.71 -17.58 -19.95
C THR A 80 -34.71 -16.45 -20.19
N GLN A 81 -34.90 -15.65 -21.25
CA GLN A 81 -34.06 -14.47 -21.51
C GLN A 81 -34.20 -13.40 -20.43
N ARG A 82 -35.40 -13.16 -19.89
CA ARG A 82 -35.61 -12.21 -18.78
C ARG A 82 -34.94 -12.69 -17.50
N ALA A 83 -35.10 -13.97 -17.16
CA ALA A 83 -34.45 -14.57 -16.00
C ALA A 83 -32.92 -14.47 -16.11
N ARG A 84 -32.37 -14.77 -17.29
CA ARG A 84 -30.94 -14.62 -17.59
C ARG A 84 -30.47 -13.18 -17.41
N GLN A 85 -31.18 -12.20 -17.98
CA GLN A 85 -30.83 -10.78 -17.84
C GLN A 85 -30.83 -10.33 -16.38
N SER A 86 -31.80 -10.80 -15.58
CA SER A 86 -31.84 -10.51 -14.15
C SER A 86 -30.64 -11.10 -13.41
N LEU A 87 -30.27 -12.35 -13.72
CA LEU A 87 -29.07 -12.99 -13.18
C LEU A 87 -27.81 -12.20 -13.54
N ASP A 88 -27.65 -11.83 -14.82
CA ASP A 88 -26.49 -11.08 -15.30
C ASP A 88 -26.34 -9.74 -14.55
N GLN A 89 -27.46 -9.02 -14.32
CA GLN A 89 -27.45 -7.79 -13.52
C GLN A 89 -26.99 -8.04 -12.07
N LYS A 90 -27.48 -9.11 -11.44
CA LYS A 90 -27.05 -9.48 -10.08
C LYS A 90 -25.59 -9.90 -10.03
N HIS A 91 -25.10 -10.57 -11.06
CA HIS A 91 -23.70 -10.95 -11.16
C HIS A 91 -22.78 -9.73 -11.22
N VAL A 92 -23.15 -8.70 -12.00
CA VAL A 92 -22.40 -7.44 -12.03
C VAL A 92 -22.42 -6.74 -10.67
N GLN A 93 -23.57 -6.69 -9.99
CA GLN A 93 -23.67 -6.12 -8.64
C GLN A 93 -22.76 -6.85 -7.65
N LEU A 94 -22.75 -8.19 -7.69
CA LEU A 94 -21.88 -9.00 -6.84
C LEU A 94 -20.40 -8.73 -7.11
N GLN A 95 -20.01 -8.60 -8.39
CA GLN A 95 -18.64 -8.28 -8.76
C GLN A 95 -18.21 -6.91 -8.21
N ASN A 96 -19.09 -5.90 -8.28
CA ASN A 96 -18.82 -4.57 -7.71
C ASN A 96 -18.55 -4.66 -6.19
N LEU A 97 -19.35 -5.44 -5.46
CA LEU A 97 -19.17 -5.63 -4.02
C LEU A 97 -17.84 -6.34 -3.69
N TYR A 98 -17.43 -7.34 -4.49
CA TYR A 98 -16.12 -7.96 -4.32
C TYR A 98 -14.97 -6.97 -4.53
N TYR A 99 -15.09 -6.09 -5.53
CA TYR A 99 -14.11 -5.02 -5.74
C TYR A 99 -14.06 -4.05 -4.56
N GLU A 100 -15.21 -3.61 -4.06
CA GLU A 100 -15.29 -2.72 -2.89
C GLU A 100 -14.66 -3.38 -1.66
N GLN A 101 -14.99 -4.65 -1.38
CA GLN A 101 -14.40 -5.39 -0.28
C GLN A 101 -12.87 -5.48 -0.41
N GLN A 102 -12.37 -5.86 -1.58
CA GLN A 102 -10.93 -5.99 -1.81
C GLN A 102 -10.22 -4.65 -1.70
N HIS A 103 -10.82 -3.58 -2.22
CA HIS A 103 -10.30 -2.22 -2.09
C HIS A 103 -10.21 -1.81 -0.62
N ILE A 104 -11.29 -1.99 0.17
CA ILE A 104 -11.30 -1.66 1.59
C ILE A 104 -10.23 -2.46 2.33
N LEU A 105 -10.11 -3.78 2.10
CA LEU A 105 -9.07 -4.60 2.73
C LEU A 105 -7.66 -4.15 2.35
N ALA A 106 -7.43 -3.74 1.10
CA ALA A 106 -6.15 -3.20 0.67
C ALA A 106 -5.85 -1.87 1.39
N THR A 107 -6.84 -0.99 1.54
CA THR A 107 -6.66 0.27 2.28
C THR A 107 -6.41 0.05 3.76
N ILE A 108 -7.10 -0.89 4.41
CA ILE A 108 -6.85 -1.26 5.82
C ILE A 108 -5.40 -1.74 5.98
N LYS A 109 -4.94 -2.68 5.13
CA LYS A 109 -3.55 -3.15 5.17
C LYS A 109 -2.55 -2.02 4.94
N ALA A 110 -2.83 -1.10 4.02
CA ALA A 110 -1.98 0.07 3.80
C ALA A 110 -1.92 0.99 5.03
N CYS A 111 -3.03 1.18 5.73
CA CYS A 111 -3.08 1.93 6.98
C CYS A 111 -2.37 1.21 8.14
N GLU A 112 -2.52 -0.11 8.27
CA GLU A 112 -1.86 -0.92 9.30
C GLU A 112 -0.34 -0.98 9.11
N THR A 113 0.11 -1.11 7.87
CA THR A 113 1.53 -1.14 7.51
C THR A 113 2.16 0.25 7.42
N PHE A 114 1.38 1.31 7.65
CA PHE A 114 1.88 2.67 7.59
C PHE A 114 3.04 2.84 8.58
N PRO A 115 4.26 3.13 8.10
CA PRO A 115 5.42 3.22 8.96
C PRO A 115 5.30 4.47 9.83
N THR A 116 5.06 4.28 11.12
CA THR A 116 5.07 5.36 12.09
C THR A 116 6.51 5.63 12.54
N MET A 117 6.89 6.91 12.57
CA MET A 117 8.26 7.34 12.93
C MET A 117 8.67 6.91 14.36
N TYR A 118 7.70 6.67 15.24
CA TYR A 118 7.99 6.24 16.61
C TYR A 118 8.35 4.76 16.72
N ASN A 119 7.94 3.91 15.76
CA ASN A 119 8.30 2.48 15.75
C ASN A 119 9.80 2.25 15.48
N SER A 120 10.47 3.19 14.81
CA SER A 120 11.91 3.13 14.53
C SER A 120 12.76 3.95 15.51
N LEU A 121 12.14 4.68 16.45
CA LEU A 121 12.86 5.50 17.41
C LEU A 121 13.43 4.63 18.54
N SER A 122 14.76 4.66 18.72
CA SER A 122 15.38 4.06 19.90
C SER A 122 14.99 4.84 21.15
N MET A 123 14.13 4.25 21.96
CA MET A 123 13.68 4.80 23.25
C MET A 123 14.01 3.81 24.37
N ILE A 124 14.12 4.33 25.58
CA ILE A 124 14.21 3.55 26.81
C ILE A 124 13.04 2.57 26.87
N SER A 125 13.27 1.35 27.39
CA SER A 125 12.22 0.32 27.46
C SER A 125 11.08 0.75 28.40
N GLU A 126 9.92 0.10 28.29
CA GLU A 126 8.79 0.39 29.19
C GLU A 126 9.14 0.12 30.65
N GLU A 127 9.87 -0.95 30.90
CA GLU A 127 10.30 -1.38 32.24
C GLU A 127 11.22 -0.35 32.88
N GLU A 128 12.22 0.13 32.14
CA GLU A 128 13.16 1.15 32.61
C GLU A 128 12.47 2.50 32.86
N PHE A 129 11.52 2.88 32.01
CA PHE A 129 10.75 4.11 32.20
C PHE A 129 9.87 4.05 33.46
N LEU A 130 9.18 2.92 33.69
CA LEU A 130 8.33 2.73 34.87
C LEU A 130 9.15 2.67 36.17
N ALA A 131 10.38 2.16 36.12
CA ALA A 131 11.30 2.18 37.27
C ALA A 131 11.68 3.62 37.67
N LEU A 132 11.87 4.51 36.69
CA LEU A 132 12.19 5.93 36.92
C LEU A 132 10.96 6.76 37.28
N HIS A 133 9.80 6.40 36.73
CA HIS A 133 8.56 7.15 36.86
C HIS A 133 7.36 6.23 37.21
N PRO A 134 7.31 5.70 38.45
CA PRO A 134 6.28 4.76 38.88
C PRO A 134 4.87 5.35 38.90
N ASN A 135 4.75 6.68 38.94
CA ASN A 135 3.46 7.39 38.98
C ASN A 135 2.66 7.31 37.68
N PHE A 136 3.26 6.88 36.57
CA PHE A 136 2.60 6.77 35.26
C PHE A 136 2.06 5.36 34.96
N ASN A 137 2.01 4.48 35.97
CA ASN A 137 1.44 3.15 35.86
C ASN A 137 -0.09 3.24 35.66
N THR A 138 -0.51 3.56 34.45
CA THR A 138 -1.89 3.89 34.06
C THR A 138 -2.40 2.79 33.14
N THR A 139 -3.70 2.46 33.23
CA THR A 139 -4.34 1.43 32.39
C THR A 139 -4.33 1.79 30.89
N ASP A 140 -4.16 3.08 30.54
CA ASP A 140 -4.12 3.54 29.14
C ASP A 140 -2.70 3.52 28.56
N GLN A 141 -2.47 2.58 27.63
CA GLN A 141 -1.21 2.40 26.91
C GLN A 141 -0.83 3.64 26.07
N HIS A 142 -1.82 4.35 25.50
CA HIS A 142 -1.55 5.52 24.68
C HIS A 142 -1.02 6.69 25.53
N ALA A 143 -1.66 6.95 26.69
CA ALA A 143 -1.18 7.94 27.64
C ALA A 143 0.24 7.63 28.15
N LEU A 144 0.55 6.35 28.42
CA LEU A 144 1.89 5.92 28.80
C LEU A 144 2.92 6.21 27.69
N MET A 145 2.58 5.92 26.42
CA MET A 145 3.45 6.19 25.27
C MET A 145 3.72 7.70 25.09
N LEU A 146 2.70 8.56 25.27
CA LEU A 146 2.88 10.01 25.22
C LEU A 146 3.79 10.52 26.34
N ALA A 147 3.62 10.01 27.55
CA ALA A 147 4.48 10.36 28.68
C ALA A 147 5.94 9.97 28.39
N ARG A 148 6.17 8.75 27.88
CA ARG A 148 7.50 8.27 27.45
C ARG A 148 8.13 9.16 26.39
N LEU A 149 7.39 9.50 25.33
CA LEU A 149 7.87 10.40 24.27
C LEU A 149 8.24 11.78 24.80
N SER A 150 7.44 12.33 25.73
CA SER A 150 7.71 13.64 26.32
C SER A 150 8.98 13.66 27.17
N TYR A 151 9.22 12.57 27.91
CA TYR A 151 10.42 12.39 28.72
C TYR A 151 11.67 12.26 27.82
N GLU A 152 11.62 11.37 26.83
CA GLU A 152 12.70 11.18 25.84
C GLU A 152 13.07 12.48 25.12
N LYS A 153 12.07 13.28 24.74
CA LYS A 153 12.29 14.60 24.14
C LYS A 153 13.08 15.51 25.09
N LYS A 154 12.66 15.60 26.35
CA LYS A 154 13.30 16.43 27.36
C LYS A 154 14.74 16.00 27.61
N GLU A 155 14.98 14.69 27.70
CA GLU A 155 16.33 14.15 27.90
C GLU A 155 17.23 14.42 26.70
N ARG A 156 16.74 14.25 25.46
CA ARG A 156 17.50 14.62 24.26
C ARG A 156 17.82 16.11 24.19
N GLU A 157 16.89 16.98 24.56
CA GLU A 157 17.13 18.42 24.64
C GLU A 157 18.21 18.78 25.68
N ASN A 158 18.21 18.09 26.82
CA ASN A 158 19.24 18.26 27.85
C ASN A 158 20.61 17.80 27.36
N LEU A 159 20.70 16.62 26.72
CA LEU A 159 21.94 16.11 26.14
C LEU A 159 22.47 17.03 25.03
N GLU A 160 21.59 17.60 24.21
CA GLU A 160 22.00 18.55 23.17
C GLU A 160 22.54 19.86 23.77
N LYS A 161 21.94 20.37 24.85
CA LYS A 161 22.48 21.53 25.58
C LYS A 161 23.88 21.23 26.10
N VAL A 162 24.05 20.12 26.81
CA VAL A 162 25.36 19.69 27.34
C VAL A 162 26.39 19.53 26.21
N ARG A 163 26.00 18.90 25.10
CA ARG A 163 26.87 18.77 23.92
C ARG A 163 27.29 20.14 23.38
N ARG A 164 26.37 21.10 23.26
CA ARG A 164 26.67 22.45 22.78
C ARG A 164 27.64 23.17 23.70
N ASP A 165 27.45 23.05 25.01
CA ASP A 165 28.32 23.70 25.99
C ASP A 165 29.73 23.08 26.00
N LEU A 166 29.83 21.75 25.91
CA LEU A 166 31.12 21.06 25.75
C LEU A 166 31.85 21.44 24.45
N LEU A 167 31.11 21.63 23.34
CA LEU A 167 31.70 22.08 22.09
C LEU A 167 32.24 23.51 22.18
N LYS A 168 31.55 24.40 22.90
CA LYS A 168 32.04 25.76 23.18
C LYS A 168 33.33 25.71 24.00
N GLN A 169 33.32 24.99 25.13
CA GLN A 169 34.52 24.83 25.97
C GLN A 169 35.69 24.23 25.18
N LYS A 170 35.43 23.22 24.34
CA LYS A 170 36.45 22.66 23.44
C LYS A 170 37.02 23.72 22.50
N SER A 171 36.17 24.54 21.88
CA SER A 171 36.62 25.60 20.96
C SER A 171 37.44 26.69 21.66
N GLU A 172 37.05 27.06 22.88
CA GLU A 172 37.77 28.02 23.73
C GLU A 172 39.15 27.48 24.11
N LEU A 173 39.23 26.22 24.57
CA LEU A 173 40.50 25.57 24.90
C LEU A 173 41.41 25.41 23.68
N ILE A 174 40.87 25.14 22.49
CA ILE A 174 41.66 25.10 21.25
C ILE A 174 42.24 26.49 20.96
N SER A 175 41.44 27.56 21.10
CA SER A 175 41.91 28.93 20.91
C SER A 175 43.00 29.30 21.92
N GLN A 176 42.81 28.98 23.21
CA GLN A 176 43.80 29.23 24.26
C GLN A 176 45.11 28.46 24.02
N ASN A 177 45.03 27.20 23.61
CA ASN A 177 46.22 26.44 23.25
C ASN A 177 46.94 27.03 22.03
N LYS A 178 46.19 27.55 21.05
CA LYS A 178 46.77 28.23 19.89
C LYS A 178 47.50 29.52 20.31
N THR A 179 46.89 30.35 21.15
CA THR A 179 47.55 31.56 21.66
C THR A 179 48.78 31.24 22.50
N HIS A 180 48.70 30.25 23.40
CA HIS A 180 49.87 29.84 24.18
C HIS A 180 51.00 29.28 23.31
N LYS A 181 50.67 28.60 22.20
CA LYS A 181 51.67 28.16 21.23
C LYS A 181 52.34 29.36 20.54
N GLU A 182 51.58 30.35 20.10
CA GLU A 182 52.10 31.58 19.48
C GLU A 182 52.97 32.39 20.47
N ASP A 183 52.59 32.46 21.74
CA ASP A 183 53.36 33.10 22.81
C ASP A 183 54.70 32.37 23.06
N LEU A 184 54.68 31.03 23.11
CA LEU A 184 55.89 30.22 23.26
C LEU A 184 56.83 30.35 22.07
N GLU A 185 56.30 30.39 20.85
CA GLU A 185 57.10 30.64 19.63
C GLU A 185 57.74 32.04 19.67
N THR A 186 57.02 33.04 20.17
CA THR A 186 57.54 34.40 20.35
C THR A 186 58.66 34.45 21.40
N LEU A 187 58.48 33.78 22.53
CA LEU A 187 59.49 33.70 23.58
C LEU A 187 60.75 32.95 23.12
N ASP A 188 60.59 31.84 22.40
CA ASP A 188 61.70 31.11 21.77
C ASP A 188 62.49 32.00 20.81
N PHE A 189 61.80 32.80 19.99
CA PHE A 189 62.44 33.79 19.13
C PHE A 189 63.22 34.85 19.92
N GLN A 190 62.63 35.41 20.98
CA GLN A 190 63.30 36.39 21.84
C GLN A 190 64.53 35.81 22.54
N LEU A 191 64.47 34.57 23.02
CA LEU A 191 65.60 33.87 23.65
C LEU A 191 66.73 33.62 22.65
N LYS A 192 66.41 33.15 21.43
CA LYS A 192 67.39 33.00 20.35
C LYS A 192 68.09 34.31 20.04
N ASN A 193 67.34 35.41 20.00
CA ASN A 193 67.91 36.74 19.80
C ASN A 193 68.79 37.18 20.97
N PHE A 194 68.35 36.98 22.21
CA PHE A 194 69.15 37.30 23.40
C PHE A 194 70.47 36.53 23.39
N ILE A 195 70.44 35.22 23.15
CA ILE A 195 71.66 34.38 23.05
C ILE A 195 72.58 34.91 21.96
N ARG A 196 72.04 35.26 20.78
CA ARG A 196 72.82 35.82 19.67
C ARG A 196 73.48 37.15 20.05
N VAL A 197 72.73 38.05 20.69
CA VAL A 197 73.21 39.36 21.14
C VAL A 197 74.25 39.21 22.26
N SER A 198 73.99 38.39 23.27
CA SER A 198 74.94 38.08 24.33
C SER A 198 76.22 37.47 23.77
N HIS A 199 76.12 36.48 22.88
CA HIS A 199 77.29 35.89 22.23
C HIS A 199 78.11 36.93 21.46
N PHE A 200 77.45 37.83 20.73
CA PHE A 200 78.10 38.96 20.07
C PHE A 200 78.83 39.87 21.07
N PHE A 201 78.19 40.26 22.18
CA PHE A 201 78.83 41.09 23.22
C PHE A 201 79.99 40.38 23.93
N TYR A 202 79.88 39.08 24.23
CA TYR A 202 80.97 38.30 24.83
C TYR A 202 82.17 38.18 23.90
N LEU A 203 81.94 37.92 22.61
CA LEU A 203 83.01 37.93 21.61
C LEU A 203 83.63 39.33 21.53
N ASN A 204 82.83 40.38 21.35
CA ASN A 204 83.34 41.76 21.25
C ASN A 204 84.12 42.18 22.50
N ARG A 205 83.65 41.83 23.70
CA ARG A 205 84.36 42.07 24.96
C ARG A 205 85.66 41.27 25.04
N SER A 206 85.69 40.01 24.59
CA SER A 206 86.92 39.22 24.53
C SER A 206 87.91 39.79 23.51
N TYR A 207 87.45 40.28 22.36
CA TYR A 207 88.27 40.97 21.37
C TYR A 207 88.83 42.28 21.92
N LEU A 208 88.00 43.11 22.57
CA LEU A 208 88.42 44.35 23.22
C LEU A 208 89.37 44.10 24.39
N SER A 209 89.17 43.06 25.19
CA SER A 209 90.09 42.67 26.29
C SER A 209 91.45 42.25 25.76
N LYS A 210 91.49 41.41 24.70
CA LYS A 210 92.75 40.97 24.08
C LYS A 210 93.49 42.11 23.36
N ASN A 211 92.76 43.11 22.87
CA ASN A 211 93.33 44.26 22.16
C ASN A 211 93.56 45.50 23.05
N ALA A 212 93.11 45.50 24.31
CA ALA A 212 93.33 46.61 25.26
C ALA A 212 94.66 46.51 26.02
N GLU A 213 95.15 45.30 26.29
CA GLU A 213 96.48 45.07 26.88
C GLU A 213 97.61 45.77 26.10
N PRO A 214 97.70 45.68 24.75
CA PRO A 214 98.73 46.38 24.00
C PRO A 214 98.61 47.92 24.01
N LEU A 215 97.43 48.50 24.31
CA LEU A 215 97.25 49.96 24.38
C LEU A 215 97.68 50.55 25.73
N GLN A 216 97.47 49.83 26.84
CA GLN A 216 97.99 50.25 28.14
C GLN A 216 99.52 50.18 28.21
N GLU A 217 100.14 49.26 27.48
CA GLU A 217 101.59 49.16 27.35
C GLU A 217 102.17 50.24 26.41
N PHE A 218 101.41 50.66 25.39
CA PHE A 218 101.76 51.81 24.54
C PHE A 218 101.64 53.16 25.28
N MET A 219 100.62 53.35 26.12
CA MET A 219 100.42 54.58 26.91
C MET A 219 101.39 54.75 28.09
N LYS A 220 102.11 53.70 28.50
CA LYS A 220 103.21 53.82 29.48
C LYS A 220 104.56 54.17 28.84
N LYS A 221 104.64 54.21 27.50
CA LYS A 221 105.88 54.45 26.74
C LYS A 221 106.01 55.86 26.15
N TYR A 222 105.04 56.72 26.42
CA TYR A 222 105.07 58.17 26.22
C TYR A 222 104.59 58.86 27.50
#